data_AF-A0A3N4S071-F1
#
_entry.id   AF-A0A3N4S071-F1
#
_cell.length_a   1.000
_cell.length_b   1.000
_cell.length_c   1.000
_cell.angle_alpha   90.00
_cell.angle_beta   90.00
_cell.angle_gamma   90.00
#
_symmetry.space_group_name_H-M   'P 1'
#
loop_
_entity.id
_entity.type
_entity.pdbx_description
1 polymer ?
#
loop_
_entity_poly.entity_id
_entity_poly.type
_entity_poly.pdbx_seq_one_letter_code
_entity_poly.pdbx_strand_id
1 'polypeptide(L)'
;MNDLPPDTRRLKVILAYLEKQIADEETLLTYLRLQVHNVQAALARAETPDPPAPQRRRGRPVKGGSNLPAMTQAGTSVGFVVQRKRTPNGPEPAMVHLDDCTLIEGMRYSISAHDARASLTDPNVVPCAFCRPDTELGIDVA
;
A
#
# COMPACT_ATOMS: atom_id res chain seq x y z
N MET A 1 23.73 -41.32 -9.19
CA MET A 1 22.81 -41.17 -10.34
C MET A 1 21.50 -41.78 -9.88
N ASN A 2 20.42 -40.98 -9.84
CA ASN A 2 19.13 -41.46 -9.36
C ASN A 2 18.58 -42.48 -10.35
N ASP A 3 18.51 -43.74 -9.95
CA ASP A 3 17.79 -44.78 -10.68
C ASP A 3 16.30 -44.46 -10.64
N LEU A 4 15.81 -43.94 -11.75
CA LEU A 4 14.39 -43.81 -12.01
C LEU A 4 13.79 -45.22 -12.15
N PRO A 5 12.61 -45.48 -11.58
CA PRO A 5 11.98 -46.79 -11.72
C PRO A 5 11.70 -47.09 -13.21
N PRO A 6 11.93 -48.32 -13.69
CA PRO A 6 11.74 -48.66 -15.11
C PRO A 6 10.25 -48.70 -15.52
N ASP A 7 9.34 -48.74 -14.55
CA ASP A 7 7.89 -48.81 -14.77
C ASP A 7 7.32 -47.47 -15.28
N THR A 8 6.76 -47.49 -16.49
CA THR A 8 6.23 -46.29 -17.15
C THR A 8 5.06 -45.66 -16.40
N ARG A 9 4.22 -46.44 -15.73
CA ARG A 9 3.07 -45.91 -14.98
C ARG A 9 3.56 -45.11 -13.78
N ARG A 10 4.54 -45.63 -13.05
CA ARG A 10 5.17 -44.96 -11.91
C ARG A 10 5.91 -43.69 -12.32
N LEU A 11 6.59 -43.70 -13.46
CA LEU A 11 7.24 -42.50 -14.01
C LEU A 11 6.24 -41.38 -14.33
N LYS A 12 5.07 -41.70 -14.91
CA LYS A 12 4.03 -40.69 -15.19
C LYS A 12 3.50 -40.03 -13.90
N VAL A 13 3.33 -40.80 -12.83
CA VAL A 13 2.90 -40.26 -11.54
C VAL A 13 3.97 -39.36 -10.94
N ILE A 14 5.24 -39.77 -11.00
CA ILE A 14 6.37 -38.95 -10.54
C ILE A 14 6.44 -37.64 -11.33
N LEU A 15 6.30 -37.69 -12.65
CA LEU A 15 6.33 -36.49 -13.49
C LEU A 15 5.19 -35.52 -13.12
N ALA A 16 3.96 -36.02 -13.02
CA ALA A 16 2.81 -35.18 -12.63
C ALA A 16 2.99 -34.55 -11.24
N TYR A 17 3.60 -35.27 -10.30
CA TYR A 17 3.94 -34.74 -8.98
C TYR A 17 5.00 -33.63 -9.06
N LEU A 18 6.05 -33.83 -9.85
CA LEU A 18 7.11 -32.83 -10.04
C LEU A 18 6.60 -31.59 -10.76
N GLU A 19 5.77 -31.74 -11.80
CA GLU A 19 5.12 -30.62 -12.49
C GLU A 19 4.24 -29.81 -11.54
N LYS A 20 3.50 -30.49 -10.65
CA LYS A 20 2.74 -29.82 -9.60
C LYS A 20 3.65 -29.05 -8.64
N GLN A 21 4.74 -29.67 -8.17
CA GLN A 21 5.69 -28.99 -7.28
C GLN A 21 6.33 -27.77 -7.93
N ILE A 22 6.69 -27.85 -9.21
CA ILE A 22 7.23 -26.72 -9.97
C ILE A 22 6.21 -25.58 -10.02
N ALA A 23 4.95 -25.88 -10.33
CA ALA A 23 3.89 -24.87 -10.37
C ALA A 23 3.65 -24.21 -8.99
N ASP A 24 3.70 -24.99 -7.91
CA ASP A 24 3.57 -24.47 -6.54
C ASP A 24 4.77 -23.55 -6.19
N GLU A 25 5.99 -23.93 -6.55
CA GLU A 25 7.21 -23.15 -6.31
C GLU A 25 7.31 -21.88 -7.19
N GLU A 26 6.76 -21.89 -8.41
CA GLU A 26 6.71 -20.71 -9.28
C GLU A 26 6.00 -19.52 -8.62
N THR A 27 4.98 -19.79 -7.81
CA THR A 27 4.29 -18.75 -7.03
C THR A 27 5.23 -18.09 -6.02
N LEU A 28 6.00 -18.90 -5.29
CA LEU A 28 7.00 -18.41 -4.34
C LEU A 28 8.11 -17.63 -5.04
N LEU A 29 8.61 -18.13 -6.17
CA LEU A 29 9.63 -17.44 -6.96
C LEU A 29 9.13 -16.09 -7.48
N THR A 30 7.86 -16.01 -7.90
CA THR A 30 7.25 -14.76 -8.36
C THR A 30 7.19 -13.72 -7.24
N TYR A 31 6.75 -14.13 -6.05
CA TYR A 31 6.71 -13.27 -4.87
C TYR A 31 8.10 -12.76 -4.48
N LEU A 32 9.09 -13.66 -4.41
CA LEU A 32 10.46 -13.29 -4.04
C LEU A 32 11.09 -12.33 -5.05
N ARG A 33 10.84 -12.50 -6.35
CA ARG A 33 11.30 -11.57 -7.38
C ARG A 33 10.72 -10.17 -7.20
N LEU A 34 9.43 -10.08 -6.87
CA LEU A 34 8.79 -8.78 -6.57
C LEU A 34 9.44 -8.12 -5.35
N GLN A 35 9.69 -8.88 -4.28
CA GLN A 35 10.38 -8.35 -3.10
C GLN A 35 11.79 -7.83 -3.44
N VAL A 36 12.57 -8.59 -4.20
CA VAL A 36 13.91 -8.17 -4.64
C VAL A 36 13.84 -6.85 -5.42
N HIS A 37 12.90 -6.73 -6.36
CA HIS A 37 12.71 -5.50 -7.12
C HIS A 37 12.38 -4.30 -6.21
N ASN A 38 11.50 -4.49 -5.23
CA ASN A 38 11.13 -3.42 -4.28
C ASN A 38 12.33 -2.98 -3.42
N VAL A 39 13.14 -3.94 -2.97
CA VAL A 39 14.36 -3.66 -2.19
C VAL A 39 15.38 -2.92 -3.07
N GLN A 40 15.59 -3.35 -4.32
CA GLN A 40 16.48 -2.65 -5.25
C GLN A 40 16.04 -1.22 -5.52
N ALA A 41 14.74 -1.00 -5.73
CA ALA A 41 14.20 0.35 -5.91
C ALA A 41 14.38 1.23 -4.67
N ALA A 42 14.23 0.66 -3.47
CA ALA A 42 14.48 1.37 -2.22
C ALA A 42 15.96 1.72 -2.04
N LEU A 43 16.87 0.79 -2.36
CA LEU A 43 18.31 1.03 -2.34
C LEU A 43 18.70 2.12 -3.33
N ALA A 44 18.22 2.08 -4.57
CA ALA A 44 18.52 3.10 -5.57
C ALA A 44 18.10 4.51 -5.12
N ARG A 45 16.93 4.64 -4.46
CA ARG A 45 16.47 5.92 -3.86
C ARG A 45 17.34 6.38 -2.70
N ALA A 46 17.84 5.45 -1.89
CA ALA A 46 18.71 5.78 -0.75
C ALA A 46 20.13 6.15 -1.19
N GLU A 47 20.61 5.54 -2.29
CA GLU A 47 21.92 5.80 -2.87
C GLU A 47 21.96 7.08 -3.71
N THR A 48 20.82 7.59 -4.16
CA THR A 48 20.78 8.91 -4.82
C THR A 48 20.94 10.00 -3.76
N PRO A 49 22.00 10.82 -3.79
CA PRO A 49 22.11 11.97 -2.90
C PRO A 49 20.98 12.95 -3.20
N ASP A 50 20.30 13.45 -2.17
CA ASP A 50 19.29 14.50 -2.31
C ASP A 50 19.84 15.67 -3.14
N PRO A 51 19.21 16.09 -4.25
CA PRO A 51 19.42 17.44 -4.75
C PRO A 51 18.99 18.42 -3.65
N PRO A 52 19.73 19.52 -3.43
CA PRO A 52 19.38 20.49 -2.39
C PRO A 52 17.94 20.95 -2.59
N ALA A 53 17.10 20.68 -1.59
CA ALA A 53 15.69 21.03 -1.62
C ALA A 53 15.52 22.52 -2.00
N PRO A 54 14.62 22.87 -2.93
CA PRO A 54 14.26 24.27 -3.13
C PRO A 54 13.64 24.77 -1.84
N GLN A 55 14.35 25.68 -1.17
CA GLN A 55 13.89 26.40 0.00
C GLN A 55 12.48 26.91 -0.27
N ARG A 56 11.49 26.36 0.42
CA ARG A 56 10.13 26.91 0.46
C ARG A 56 10.23 28.34 0.98
N ARG A 57 10.33 29.30 0.05
CA ARG A 57 10.19 30.72 0.37
C ARG A 57 8.81 30.88 0.98
N ARG A 58 8.78 31.23 2.27
CA ARG A 58 7.57 31.68 2.98
C ARG A 58 7.01 32.87 2.20
N GLY A 59 5.98 32.61 1.38
CA GLY A 59 5.28 33.62 0.63
C GLY A 59 4.50 34.53 1.56
N ARG A 60 5.00 35.76 1.72
CA ARG A 60 4.25 36.91 2.25
C ARG A 60 2.96 37.08 1.42
N PRO A 61 1.81 37.40 2.01
CA PRO A 61 0.59 37.62 1.23
C PRO A 61 0.78 38.89 0.38
N VAL A 62 0.76 38.74 -0.95
CA VAL A 62 0.73 39.87 -1.88
C VAL A 62 -0.72 40.33 -2.00
N LYS A 63 -0.97 41.55 -1.55
CA LYS A 63 -2.24 42.25 -1.66
C LYS A 63 -2.46 42.63 -3.13
N GLY A 64 -3.49 42.06 -3.74
CA GLY A 64 -3.97 42.45 -5.08
C GLY A 64 -3.44 41.57 -6.21
N GLY A 65 -4.18 40.51 -6.54
CA GLY A 65 -3.94 39.68 -7.70
C GLY A 65 -5.22 38.95 -8.05
N SER A 66 -5.95 39.49 -9.02
CA SER A 66 -7.31 39.12 -9.38
C SER A 66 -7.49 37.62 -9.66
N ASN A 67 -8.46 37.08 -8.94
CA ASN A 67 -9.11 35.78 -9.05
C ASN A 67 -9.26 35.29 -10.51
N LEU A 68 -8.43 34.33 -10.90
CA LEU A 68 -8.88 33.29 -11.84
C LEU A 68 -9.74 32.31 -11.04
N PRO A 69 -10.89 31.85 -11.56
CA PRO A 69 -11.67 30.84 -10.86
C PRO A 69 -10.87 29.54 -10.87
N ALA A 70 -10.26 29.23 -9.72
CA ALA A 70 -9.91 27.86 -9.41
C ALA A 70 -11.22 27.06 -9.56
N MET A 71 -11.23 26.06 -10.45
CA MET A 71 -12.30 25.09 -10.47
C MET A 71 -12.38 24.49 -9.07
N THR A 72 -13.35 24.96 -8.32
CA THR A 72 -13.83 24.35 -7.09
C THR A 72 -14.29 22.97 -7.49
N GLN A 73 -13.44 21.96 -7.26
CA GLN A 73 -13.95 20.64 -6.98
C GLN A 73 -14.73 20.78 -5.67
N ALA A 74 -16.01 21.11 -5.83
CA ALA A 74 -17.05 20.84 -4.87
C ALA A 74 -17.22 19.31 -4.80
N GLY A 75 -16.22 18.63 -4.27
CA GLY A 75 -16.45 17.43 -3.50
C GLY A 75 -16.53 17.91 -2.06
N THR A 76 -17.63 17.60 -1.37
CA THR A 76 -17.60 17.42 0.08
C THR A 76 -16.32 16.66 0.43
N SER A 77 -15.27 17.37 0.82
CA SER A 77 -13.98 16.76 1.11
C SER A 77 -14.12 16.09 2.46
N VAL A 78 -14.67 14.89 2.45
CA VAL A 78 -14.63 14.00 3.60
C VAL A 78 -13.15 13.89 3.96
N GLY A 79 -12.77 14.37 5.14
CA GLY A 79 -11.41 14.24 5.63
C GLY A 79 -11.14 12.78 5.93
N PHE A 80 -9.89 12.36 5.84
CA PHE A 80 -9.49 11.00 6.19
C PHE A 80 -8.50 11.06 7.35
N VAL A 81 -8.60 10.11 8.26
CA VAL A 81 -7.76 10.06 9.46
C VAL A 81 -7.15 8.67 9.61
N VAL A 82 -5.84 8.61 9.86
CA VAL A 82 -5.14 7.36 10.18
C VAL A 82 -4.98 7.24 11.68
N GLN A 83 -5.42 6.11 12.22
CA GLN A 83 -5.16 5.66 13.56
C GLN A 83 -3.98 4.68 13.55
N ARG A 84 -2.91 5.02 14.28
CA ARG A 84 -1.77 4.12 14.52
C ARG A 84 -1.77 3.71 15.98
N LYS A 85 -2.15 2.46 16.27
CA LYS A 85 -2.07 1.92 17.61
C LYS A 85 -0.65 1.39 17.84
N ARG A 86 0.09 2.01 18.77
CA ARG A 86 1.37 1.47 19.26
C ARG A 86 1.08 0.56 20.44
N THR A 87 1.24 -0.74 20.27
CA THR A 87 1.30 -1.70 21.37
C THR A 87 2.77 -2.08 21.65
N PRO A 88 3.13 -2.46 22.88
CA PRO A 88 4.50 -2.83 23.24
C PRO A 88 5.00 -4.13 22.56
N ASN A 89 4.14 -4.88 21.86
CA ASN A 89 4.47 -6.20 21.27
C ASN A 89 4.58 -6.22 19.73
N GLY A 90 4.51 -5.07 19.03
CA GLY A 90 4.78 -5.02 17.59
C GLY A 90 3.95 -3.99 16.82
N PRO A 91 4.22 -3.80 15.52
CA PRO A 91 3.44 -2.91 14.67
C PRO A 91 2.09 -3.55 14.32
N GLU A 92 1.02 -3.15 15.02
CA GLU A 92 -0.34 -3.45 14.56
C GLU A 92 -0.67 -2.65 13.28
N PRO A 93 -1.50 -3.21 12.40
CA PRO A 93 -1.89 -2.55 11.16
C PRO A 93 -2.59 -1.22 11.45
N ALA A 94 -2.23 -0.17 10.69
CA ALA A 94 -2.84 1.14 10.86
C ALA A 94 -4.28 1.12 10.32
N MET A 95 -5.20 1.80 11.00
CA MET A 95 -6.60 1.85 10.57
C MET A 95 -6.90 3.20 9.92
N VAL A 96 -7.51 3.19 8.74
CA VAL A 96 -7.99 4.41 8.07
C VAL A 96 -9.44 4.64 8.43
N HIS A 97 -9.80 5.88 8.76
CA HIS A 97 -11.13 6.35 9.09
C HIS A 97 -11.50 7.56 8.24
N LEU A 98 -12.80 7.87 8.20
CA LEU A 98 -13.27 9.22 7.85
C LEU A 98 -13.04 10.16 9.05
N ASP A 99 -12.89 11.45 8.79
CA ASP A 99 -12.72 12.50 9.80
C ASP A 99 -13.86 12.56 10.81
N ASP A 100 -15.08 12.25 10.38
CA ASP A 100 -16.28 12.20 11.20
C ASP A 100 -16.46 10.87 11.98
N CYS A 101 -15.47 9.96 11.94
CA CYS A 101 -15.59 8.67 12.64
C CYS A 101 -15.45 8.83 14.17
N THR A 102 -16.47 8.40 14.92
CA THR A 102 -16.50 8.45 16.39
C THR A 102 -15.67 7.36 17.06
N LEU A 103 -15.24 6.34 16.32
CA LEU A 103 -14.48 5.18 16.81
C LEU A 103 -12.95 5.35 16.81
N ILE A 104 -12.46 6.56 16.55
CA ILE A 104 -11.01 6.80 16.47
C ILE A 104 -10.41 6.85 17.88
N GLU A 105 -9.63 5.82 18.23
CA GLU A 105 -8.93 5.71 19.52
C GLU A 105 -7.43 6.03 19.40
N GLY A 106 -6.95 7.06 20.09
CA GLY A 106 -5.53 7.44 20.12
C GLY A 106 -5.17 8.60 19.18
N MET A 107 -3.96 8.58 18.60
CA MET A 107 -3.42 9.73 17.86
C MET A 107 -4.00 9.80 16.45
N ARG A 108 -4.61 10.95 16.13
CA ARG A 108 -5.27 11.23 14.86
C ARG A 108 -4.31 11.94 13.91
N TYR A 109 -4.05 11.35 12.76
CA TYR A 109 -3.33 12.01 11.67
C TYR A 109 -4.28 12.22 10.51
N SER A 110 -4.61 13.48 10.22
CA SER A 110 -5.38 13.80 9.02
C SER A 110 -4.52 13.58 7.78
N ILE A 111 -5.08 12.89 6.80
CA ILE A 111 -4.45 12.57 5.54
C ILE A 111 -5.38 12.93 4.38
N SER A 112 -4.81 13.18 3.21
CA SER A 112 -5.63 13.50 2.03
C SER A 112 -6.35 12.26 1.49
N ALA A 113 -7.38 12.45 0.68
CA ALA A 113 -8.07 11.36 -0.01
C ALA A 113 -7.14 10.53 -0.93
N HIS A 114 -6.06 11.14 -1.42
CA HIS A 114 -5.06 10.43 -2.22
C HIS A 114 -4.16 9.55 -1.33
N ASP A 115 -3.73 10.09 -0.19
CA ASP A 115 -2.93 9.35 0.79
C ASP A 115 -3.75 8.21 1.41
N ALA A 116 -5.05 8.40 1.61
CA ALA A 116 -5.94 7.38 2.15
C ALA A 116 -6.08 6.21 1.17
N ARG A 117 -6.21 6.51 -0.13
CA ARG A 117 -6.16 5.50 -1.20
C ARG A 117 -4.83 4.75 -1.23
N ALA A 118 -3.72 5.49 -1.22
CA ALA A 118 -2.39 4.88 -1.21
C ALA A 118 -2.17 4.01 0.05
N SER A 119 -2.65 4.46 1.20
CA SER A 119 -2.51 3.71 2.46
C SER A 119 -3.31 2.41 2.43
N LEU A 120 -4.53 2.42 1.88
CA LEU A 120 -5.37 1.21 1.76
C LEU A 120 -4.84 0.19 0.73
N THR A 121 -3.79 0.52 -0.03
CA THR A 121 -3.08 -0.47 -0.86
C THR A 121 -1.98 -1.24 -0.10
N ASP A 122 -1.60 -0.80 1.11
CA ASP A 122 -0.64 -1.51 1.96
C ASP A 122 -1.34 -2.62 2.76
N PRO A 123 -0.87 -3.87 2.73
CA PRO A 123 -1.46 -4.97 3.50
C PRO A 123 -1.42 -4.77 5.03
N ASN A 124 -0.61 -3.83 5.51
CA ASN A 124 -0.54 -3.46 6.93
C ASN A 124 -1.48 -2.30 7.28
N VAL A 125 -2.42 -1.95 6.41
CA VAL A 125 -3.39 -0.89 6.64
C VAL A 125 -4.79 -1.41 6.32
N VAL A 126 -5.71 -1.25 7.27
CA VAL A 126 -7.07 -1.80 7.17
C VAL A 126 -8.08 -0.64 7.18
N PRO A 127 -9.10 -0.65 6.30
CA PRO A 127 -10.17 0.33 6.38
C PRO A 127 -11.02 0.06 7.63
N CYS A 128 -11.45 1.12 8.31
CA CYS A 128 -12.39 0.98 9.40
C CYS A 128 -13.73 0.43 8.87
N ALA A 129 -14.15 -0.72 9.37
CA ALA A 129 -15.41 -1.37 8.98
C ALA A 129 -16.66 -0.53 9.26
N PHE A 130 -16.57 0.46 10.16
CA PHE A 130 -17.71 1.29 10.55
C PHE A 130 -17.95 2.46 9.60
N CYS A 131 -16.89 3.17 9.21
CA CYS A 131 -17.01 4.34 8.32
C CYS A 131 -16.65 4.03 6.86
N ARG A 132 -16.30 2.78 6.53
CA ARG A 132 -15.98 2.27 5.19
C ARG A 132 -15.33 3.30 4.26
N PRO A 133 -14.13 3.81 4.62
CA PRO A 133 -13.44 4.81 3.81
C PRO A 133 -13.03 4.26 2.44
N ASP A 134 -12.93 2.94 2.30
CA ASP A 134 -12.74 2.18 1.06
C ASP A 134 -13.84 2.43 0.02
N THR A 135 -15.10 2.49 0.46
CA THR A 135 -16.26 2.72 -0.42
C THR A 135 -16.33 4.17 -0.91
N GLU A 136 -16.08 5.15 -0.03
CA GLU A 136 -16.03 6.58 -0.38
C GLU A 136 -14.86 6.93 -1.32
N LEU A 137 -13.76 6.18 -1.22
CA LEU A 137 -12.59 6.35 -2.06
C LEU A 137 -12.66 5.56 -3.38
N GLY A 138 -13.73 4.78 -3.60
CA GLY A 138 -13.95 4.00 -4.80
C GLY A 138 -12.93 2.86 -5.00
N ILE A 139 -12.40 2.30 -3.91
CA ILE A 139 -11.38 1.24 -3.90
C ILE A 139 -11.99 -0.15 -3.62
N ASP A 140 -13.32 -0.25 -3.49
CA ASP A 140 -14.07 -1.51 -3.50
C ASP A 140 -13.86 -2.19 -4.86
N VAL A 141 -12.75 -2.90 -5.01
CA VAL A 141 -12.54 -3.88 -6.07
C VAL A 141 -13.22 -5.15 -5.58
N ALA A 142 -14.33 -5.49 -6.25
CA ALA A 142 -15.03 -6.77 -6.10
C ALA A 142 -14.12 -7.98 -6.30
#